data_AF-A0A3M1R6G6-F1
#
_entry.id   AF-A0A3M1R6G6-F1
#
_cell.length_a   1.000
_cell.length_b   1.000
_cell.length_c   1.000
_cell.angle_alpha   90.00
_cell.angle_beta   90.00
_cell.angle_gamma   90.00
#
_symmetry.space_group_name_H-M   'P 1'
#
loop_
_entity.id
_entity.type
_entity.pdbx_description
1 polymer ?
#
loop_
_entity_poly.entity_id
_entity_poly.type
_entity_poly.pdbx_seq_one_letter_code
_entity_poly.pdbx_strand_id
1 'polypeptide(L)'
;ILGLAGPGKKISGIMPCTVIRPGDMADNILDRRKHPEWNGERTKMVYSFPGDEKLWQRYAELRAESLREHGDIRLATEFYLANREAMDAGAVVAWPERFNHDEASAIQHAMNLRLQDEAAFFAEYQNEPLLEETVDADELTPDRIASKTNRMKRGEIPIGCNTVTTFIDVQANLLFFVVTAWEDDFTGYVVDYGTFPDQKRAYFTLRDARHTLAAATQTSGLEGSIYAGLERLTANLLRREWPRDDGAMLRIERCLIDANWGQSTDVVYQFCRQSAHAGIVMPSHGRFIGASSKPFSEYRRKPGDRVGLNWRMPGVRGRRAVRYVIYDTNFWKSFVHARLAVSMGERGCLSLFGDNPQQHRLFAEHLTSEYRIKTEGRGRTVDEWKMRPERGDNHWFDGLVGCAVAGSIQGVTLAGMPTPVPSTRKRVSFAEMQRRRR
;
A
#
# COMPACT_ATOMS: atom_id res chain seq x y z
N ILE A 1 0.54 13.38 -35.74
CA ILE A 1 -0.51 13.95 -36.62
C ILE A 1 -0.18 13.57 -38.06
N LEU A 2 -0.86 12.58 -38.64
CA LEU A 2 -0.61 12.10 -40.00
C LEU A 2 -1.24 12.99 -41.10
N GLY A 3 -1.94 14.07 -40.74
CA GLY A 3 -2.60 15.00 -41.68
C GLY A 3 -1.73 16.16 -42.17
N LEU A 4 -0.46 16.23 -41.78
CA LEU A 4 0.42 17.37 -42.09
C LEU A 4 0.96 17.39 -43.54
N ALA A 5 0.76 16.32 -44.31
CA ALA A 5 1.28 16.23 -45.68
C ALA A 5 0.51 17.08 -46.71
N GLY A 6 -0.60 17.72 -46.30
CA GLY A 6 -1.48 18.49 -47.17
C GLY A 6 -2.50 17.63 -47.92
N PRO A 7 -3.52 18.25 -48.56
CA PRO A 7 -4.58 17.52 -49.26
C PRO A 7 -4.04 16.61 -50.38
N GLY A 8 -4.54 15.38 -50.44
CA GLY A 8 -4.18 14.40 -51.47
C GLY A 8 -2.84 13.67 -51.27
N LYS A 9 -2.09 13.97 -50.21
CA LYS A 9 -0.81 13.30 -49.89
C LYS A 9 -0.90 12.49 -48.60
N LYS A 10 -0.39 11.26 -48.64
CA LYS A 10 -0.20 10.40 -47.46
C LYS A 10 1.25 10.49 -46.98
N ILE A 11 1.43 10.42 -45.67
CA ILE A 11 2.72 10.39 -44.98
C ILE A 11 2.87 9.02 -44.31
N SER A 12 4.07 8.44 -44.37
CA SER A 12 4.41 7.24 -43.64
C SER A 12 4.72 7.59 -42.18
N GLY A 13 4.04 6.92 -41.24
CA GLY A 13 4.40 6.94 -39.82
C GLY A 13 5.20 5.69 -39.47
N ILE A 14 6.36 5.85 -38.83
CA ILE A 14 7.15 4.74 -38.28
C ILE A 14 7.27 4.97 -36.79
N MET A 15 6.86 4.00 -35.98
CA MET A 15 6.88 4.07 -34.53
C MET A 15 7.70 2.90 -33.97
N PRO A 16 9.02 3.06 -33.77
CA PRO A 16 9.78 2.12 -32.97
C PRO A 16 9.34 2.26 -31.50
N CYS A 17 8.87 1.17 -30.92
CA CYS A 17 8.36 1.15 -29.56
C CYS A 17 8.68 -0.18 -28.89
N THR A 18 8.74 -0.16 -27.57
CA THR A 18 8.94 -1.34 -26.72
C THR A 18 7.69 -1.56 -25.89
N VAL A 19 7.22 -2.80 -25.83
CA VAL A 19 6.11 -3.17 -24.95
C VAL A 19 6.64 -3.38 -23.54
N ILE A 20 6.32 -2.47 -22.63
CA ILE A 20 6.79 -2.50 -21.24
C ILE A 20 5.80 -3.27 -20.37
N ARG A 21 4.50 -3.18 -20.67
CA ARG A 21 3.45 -3.89 -19.92
C ARG A 21 2.32 -4.37 -20.84
N PRO A 22 1.63 -5.47 -20.48
CA PRO A 22 0.41 -5.86 -21.16
C PRO A 22 -0.62 -4.71 -21.12
N GLY A 23 -1.17 -4.36 -22.28
CA GLY A 23 -2.17 -3.31 -22.44
C GLY A 23 -1.64 -1.87 -22.40
N ASP A 24 -0.32 -1.66 -22.46
CA ASP A 24 0.24 -0.31 -22.59
C ASP A 24 -0.02 0.31 -23.99
N MET A 25 0.45 1.55 -24.21
CA MET A 25 0.24 2.24 -25.49
C MET A 25 0.87 1.48 -26.68
N ALA A 26 2.07 0.92 -26.50
CA ALA A 26 2.76 0.19 -27.55
C ALA A 26 2.04 -1.13 -27.85
N ASP A 27 1.63 -1.86 -26.80
CA ASP A 27 0.87 -3.10 -26.92
C ASP A 27 -0.46 -2.91 -27.67
N ASN A 28 -1.19 -1.85 -27.32
CA ASN A 28 -2.45 -1.54 -28.00
C ASN A 28 -2.24 -1.16 -29.47
N ILE A 29 -1.27 -0.29 -29.80
CA ILE A 29 -1.02 0.13 -31.19
C ILE A 29 -0.54 -1.04 -32.06
N LEU A 30 0.17 -2.01 -31.49
CA LEU A 30 0.60 -3.23 -32.20
C LEU A 30 -0.56 -4.20 -32.49
N ASP A 31 -1.70 -4.10 -31.79
CA ASP A 31 -2.87 -4.96 -32.00
C ASP A 31 -3.67 -4.52 -33.23
N ARG A 32 -3.52 -5.28 -34.33
CA ARG A 32 -4.20 -5.03 -35.61
C ARG A 32 -5.73 -5.08 -35.53
N ARG A 33 -6.32 -5.68 -34.48
CA ARG A 33 -7.78 -5.65 -34.28
C ARG A 33 -8.25 -4.33 -33.66
N LYS A 34 -7.43 -3.75 -32.77
CA LYS A 34 -7.73 -2.47 -32.11
C LYS A 34 -7.35 -1.28 -32.99
N HIS A 35 -6.20 -1.39 -33.67
CA HIS A 35 -5.59 -0.34 -34.48
C HIS A 35 -5.24 -0.86 -35.89
N PRO A 36 -6.25 -1.16 -36.74
CA PRO A 36 -6.04 -1.71 -38.07
C PRO A 36 -5.31 -0.75 -39.03
N GLU A 37 -5.24 0.54 -38.71
CA GLU A 37 -4.47 1.54 -39.45
C GLU A 37 -2.95 1.39 -39.28
N TRP A 38 -2.49 0.60 -38.30
CA TRP A 38 -1.08 0.32 -38.03
C TRP A 38 -0.71 -1.11 -38.44
N ASN A 39 0.43 -1.24 -39.14
CA ASN A 39 1.02 -2.53 -39.49
C ASN A 39 1.96 -3.01 -38.37
N GLY A 40 1.41 -3.30 -37.19
CA GLY A 40 2.19 -3.73 -36.04
C GLY A 40 2.86 -5.10 -36.25
N GLU A 41 4.11 -5.22 -35.78
CA GLU A 41 4.89 -6.45 -35.70
C GLU A 41 5.78 -6.39 -34.45
N ARG A 42 5.90 -7.52 -33.72
CA ARG A 42 6.79 -7.63 -32.56
C ARG A 42 8.07 -8.36 -32.96
N THR A 43 9.20 -7.81 -32.56
CA THR A 43 10.52 -8.43 -32.72
C THR A 43 11.05 -8.89 -31.36
N LYS A 44 11.80 -10.00 -31.37
CA LYS A 44 12.35 -10.64 -30.17
C LYS A 44 13.86 -10.77 -30.31
N MET A 45 14.58 -10.79 -29.19
CA MET A 45 15.99 -11.15 -29.16
C MET A 45 16.19 -12.66 -29.34
N VAL A 46 15.34 -13.48 -28.70
CA VAL A 46 15.37 -14.95 -28.72
C VAL A 46 14.02 -15.49 -29.21
N TYR A 47 14.03 -16.26 -30.29
CA TYR A 47 12.85 -16.93 -30.84
C TYR A 47 12.63 -18.32 -30.24
N SER A 48 13.71 -19.01 -29.88
CA SER A 48 13.70 -20.30 -29.18
C SER A 48 14.81 -20.29 -28.14
N PHE A 49 14.48 -20.62 -26.89
CA PHE A 49 15.47 -20.70 -25.81
C PHE A 49 16.21 -22.05 -25.87
N PRO A 50 17.45 -22.11 -25.35
CA PRO A 50 18.19 -23.36 -25.24
C PRO A 50 17.49 -24.37 -24.30
N GLY A 51 17.61 -25.66 -24.60
CA GLY A 51 16.86 -26.72 -23.91
C GLY A 51 17.49 -27.28 -22.63
N ASP A 52 18.81 -27.13 -22.43
CA ASP A 52 19.49 -27.72 -21.27
C ASP A 52 19.51 -26.77 -20.05
N GLU A 53 18.40 -26.75 -19.33
CA GLU A 53 18.22 -25.90 -18.14
C GLU A 53 19.26 -26.18 -17.05
N LYS A 54 19.78 -27.42 -16.93
CA LYS A 54 20.73 -27.79 -15.87
C LYS A 54 22.08 -27.11 -16.09
N LEU A 55 22.57 -27.09 -17.32
CA LEU A 55 23.81 -26.39 -17.66
C LEU A 55 23.66 -24.87 -17.46
N TRP A 56 22.50 -24.30 -17.80
CA TRP A 56 22.23 -22.87 -17.58
C TRP A 56 22.08 -22.49 -16.11
N GLN A 57 21.53 -23.37 -15.27
CA GLN A 57 21.53 -23.19 -13.80
C GLN A 57 22.96 -23.16 -13.25
N ARG A 58 23.80 -24.13 -13.66
CA ARG A 58 25.21 -24.16 -13.25
C ARG A 58 25.99 -22.93 -13.73
N TYR A 59 25.73 -22.47 -14.95
CA TYR A 59 26.28 -21.23 -15.48
C TYR A 59 25.89 -20.02 -14.62
N ALA A 60 24.63 -19.91 -14.19
CA ALA A 60 24.17 -18.82 -13.33
C ALA A 60 24.89 -18.78 -11.97
N GLU A 61 25.12 -19.94 -11.36
CA GLU A 61 25.91 -20.05 -10.12
C GLU A 61 27.34 -19.53 -10.31
N LEU A 62 28.02 -19.98 -11.36
CA LEU A 62 29.38 -19.56 -11.70
C LEU A 62 29.47 -18.08 -12.06
N ARG A 63 28.45 -17.52 -12.72
CA ARG A 63 28.34 -16.09 -13.02
C ARG A 63 28.25 -15.27 -11.73
N ALA A 64 27.41 -15.70 -10.79
CA ALA A 64 27.28 -15.02 -9.50
C ALA A 64 28.57 -15.11 -8.66
N GLU A 65 29.30 -16.22 -8.71
CA GLU A 65 30.60 -16.40 -8.09
C GLU A 65 31.67 -15.48 -8.72
N SER A 66 31.79 -15.51 -10.05
CA SER A 66 32.73 -14.66 -10.80
C SER A 66 32.50 -13.17 -10.54
N LEU A 67 31.25 -12.71 -10.47
CA LEU A 67 30.92 -11.32 -10.15
C LEU A 67 31.31 -10.94 -8.71
N ARG A 68 31.22 -11.87 -7.76
CA ARG A 68 31.62 -11.64 -6.36
C ARG A 68 33.13 -11.60 -6.19
N GLU A 69 33.86 -12.48 -6.85
CA GLU A 69 35.31 -12.65 -6.65
C GLU A 69 36.15 -11.77 -7.57
N HIS A 70 35.70 -11.56 -8.80
CA HIS A 70 36.49 -10.92 -9.86
C HIS A 70 35.83 -9.67 -10.44
N GLY A 71 34.54 -9.44 -10.17
CA GLY A 71 33.79 -8.30 -10.72
C GLY A 71 33.45 -8.43 -12.20
N ASP A 72 33.63 -9.61 -12.79
CA ASP A 72 33.30 -9.92 -14.19
C ASP A 72 32.70 -11.33 -14.33
N ILE A 73 32.47 -11.79 -15.56
CA ILE A 73 31.81 -13.07 -15.88
C ILE A 73 32.77 -14.17 -16.36
N ARG A 74 34.10 -14.03 -16.15
CA ARG A 74 35.11 -14.91 -16.76
C ARG A 74 34.88 -16.40 -16.50
N LEU A 75 34.54 -16.77 -15.25
CA LEU A 75 34.34 -18.19 -14.88
C LEU A 75 33.13 -18.79 -15.60
N ALA A 76 32.08 -17.99 -15.77
CA ALA A 76 30.88 -18.40 -16.48
C ALA A 76 31.15 -18.53 -17.99
N THR A 77 31.87 -17.58 -18.58
CA THR A 77 32.25 -17.62 -20.00
C THR A 77 33.14 -18.82 -20.32
N GLU A 78 34.11 -19.14 -19.46
CA GLU A 78 34.94 -20.36 -19.62
C GLU A 78 34.10 -21.64 -19.57
N PHE A 79 33.17 -21.73 -18.61
CA PHE A 79 32.24 -22.85 -18.52
C PHE A 79 31.32 -22.97 -19.74
N TYR A 80 30.80 -21.84 -20.22
CA TYR A 80 29.97 -21.79 -21.42
C TYR A 80 30.73 -22.24 -22.67
N LEU A 81 31.97 -21.77 -22.87
CA LEU A 81 32.81 -22.19 -23.99
C LEU A 81 33.07 -23.70 -23.98
N ALA A 82 33.31 -24.29 -22.80
CA ALA A 82 33.54 -25.73 -22.65
C ALA A 82 32.29 -26.59 -22.93
N ASN A 83 31.08 -26.04 -22.78
CA ASN A 83 29.82 -26.76 -22.92
C ASN A 83 28.92 -26.20 -24.04
N ARG A 84 29.48 -25.39 -24.93
CA ARG A 84 28.72 -24.52 -25.86
C ARG A 84 27.72 -25.29 -26.71
N GLU A 85 28.13 -26.43 -27.28
CA GLU A 85 27.26 -27.23 -28.15
C GLU A 85 25.98 -27.68 -27.43
N ALA A 86 26.11 -28.14 -26.18
CA ALA A 86 24.98 -28.55 -25.37
C ALA A 86 24.15 -27.35 -24.85
N MET A 87 24.83 -26.25 -24.50
CA MET A 87 24.17 -25.04 -24.00
C MET A 87 23.44 -24.23 -25.07
N ASP A 88 23.87 -24.30 -26.33
CA ASP A 88 23.25 -23.63 -27.48
C ASP A 88 22.16 -24.49 -28.13
N ALA A 89 22.02 -25.77 -27.75
CA ALA A 89 21.10 -26.71 -28.37
C ALA A 89 19.64 -26.23 -28.31
N GLY A 90 19.04 -26.04 -29.49
CA GLY A 90 17.65 -25.58 -29.64
C GLY A 90 17.46 -24.06 -29.57
N ALA A 91 18.52 -23.29 -29.34
CA ALA A 91 18.43 -21.84 -29.28
C ALA A 91 18.36 -21.21 -30.69
N VAL A 92 17.49 -20.21 -30.85
CA VAL A 92 17.38 -19.40 -32.07
C VAL A 92 17.32 -17.94 -31.66
N VAL A 93 18.32 -17.15 -32.08
CA VAL A 93 18.44 -15.72 -31.78
C VAL A 93 18.26 -14.87 -33.03
N ALA A 94 17.74 -13.66 -32.86
CA ALA A 94 17.45 -12.77 -33.99
C ALA A 94 18.70 -12.17 -34.65
N TRP A 95 19.76 -11.93 -33.85
CA TRP A 95 20.97 -11.26 -34.31
C TRP A 95 22.22 -11.92 -33.71
N PRO A 96 22.88 -12.85 -34.44
CA PRO A 96 24.03 -13.62 -33.93
C PRO A 96 25.24 -12.77 -33.51
N GLU A 97 25.43 -11.60 -34.13
CA GLU A 97 26.54 -10.69 -33.86
C GLU A 97 26.27 -9.74 -32.67
N ARG A 98 25.10 -9.82 -32.01
CA ARG A 98 24.71 -8.94 -30.90
C ARG A 98 25.17 -9.51 -29.55
N PHE A 99 26.41 -9.23 -29.17
CA PHE A 99 26.97 -9.55 -27.85
C PHE A 99 28.10 -8.58 -27.47
N ASN A 100 28.44 -8.50 -26.19
CA ASN A 100 29.51 -7.64 -25.69
C ASN A 100 30.89 -8.30 -25.87
N HIS A 101 31.95 -7.49 -25.80
CA HIS A 101 33.34 -7.95 -25.98
C HIS A 101 33.82 -9.02 -24.96
N ASP A 102 33.16 -9.10 -23.81
CA ASP A 102 33.43 -10.06 -22.73
C ASP A 102 32.55 -11.33 -22.80
N GLU A 103 31.76 -11.46 -23.87
CA GLU A 103 30.86 -12.58 -24.12
C GLU A 103 31.27 -13.32 -25.42
N ALA A 104 30.93 -14.61 -25.49
CA ALA A 104 31.33 -15.51 -26.56
C ALA A 104 30.24 -15.67 -27.65
N SER A 105 28.99 -15.30 -27.39
CA SER A 105 27.89 -15.40 -28.36
C SER A 105 26.68 -14.55 -27.99
N ALA A 106 25.80 -14.29 -28.97
CA ALA A 106 24.49 -13.66 -28.74
C ALA A 106 23.55 -14.49 -27.85
N ILE A 107 23.73 -15.83 -27.82
CA ILE A 107 22.96 -16.70 -26.90
C ILE A 107 23.41 -16.45 -25.47
N GLN A 108 24.73 -16.41 -25.23
CA GLN A 108 25.28 -16.07 -23.92
C GLN A 108 24.85 -14.67 -23.49
N HIS A 109 24.87 -13.70 -24.41
CA HIS A 109 24.39 -12.33 -24.16
C HIS A 109 22.92 -12.30 -23.72
N ALA A 110 22.05 -12.95 -24.47
CA ALA A 110 20.62 -13.00 -24.13
C ALA A 110 20.37 -13.67 -22.78
N MET A 111 21.09 -14.74 -22.47
CA MET A 111 20.98 -15.43 -21.18
C MET A 111 21.55 -14.58 -20.03
N ASN A 112 22.63 -13.82 -20.25
CA ASN A 112 23.16 -12.86 -19.27
C ASN A 112 22.16 -11.75 -18.95
N LEU A 113 21.51 -11.18 -19.97
CA LEU A 113 20.45 -10.18 -19.79
C LEU A 113 19.26 -10.75 -18.99
N ARG A 114 18.81 -11.96 -19.36
CA ARG A 114 17.74 -12.66 -18.65
C ARG A 114 18.10 -12.94 -17.17
N LEU A 115 19.32 -13.37 -16.89
CA LEU A 115 19.81 -13.64 -15.53
C LEU A 115 20.03 -12.39 -14.70
N GLN A 116 20.21 -11.22 -15.33
CA GLN A 116 20.36 -9.94 -14.65
C GLN A 116 19.01 -9.41 -14.17
N ASP A 117 18.03 -9.37 -15.07
CA ASP A 117 16.66 -8.97 -14.75
C ASP A 117 15.71 -9.65 -15.75
N GLU A 118 15.04 -10.71 -15.30
CA GLU A 118 14.19 -11.52 -16.16
C GLU A 118 12.95 -10.73 -16.63
N ALA A 119 12.36 -9.91 -15.77
CA ALA A 119 11.17 -9.12 -16.12
C ALA A 119 11.52 -8.05 -17.16
N ALA A 120 12.62 -7.33 -16.96
CA ALA A 120 13.11 -6.35 -17.94
C ALA A 120 13.52 -7.05 -19.25
N PHE A 121 14.13 -8.24 -19.20
CA PHE A 121 14.47 -9.00 -20.39
C PHE A 121 13.24 -9.32 -21.24
N PHE A 122 12.18 -9.85 -20.63
CA PHE A 122 10.94 -10.20 -21.32
C PHE A 122 10.18 -8.97 -21.85
N ALA A 123 10.19 -7.85 -21.13
CA ALA A 123 9.60 -6.61 -21.61
C ALA A 123 10.44 -5.99 -22.74
N GLU A 124 11.70 -5.63 -22.46
CA GLU A 124 12.51 -4.77 -23.31
C GLU A 124 13.09 -5.47 -24.53
N TYR A 125 13.46 -6.75 -24.39
CA TYR A 125 14.18 -7.49 -25.43
C TYR A 125 13.31 -8.52 -26.13
N GLN A 126 12.24 -9.00 -25.49
CA GLN A 126 11.31 -9.96 -26.09
C GLN A 126 9.99 -9.32 -26.54
N ASN A 127 9.65 -8.09 -26.12
CA ASN A 127 8.31 -7.49 -26.33
C ASN A 127 7.16 -8.40 -25.86
N GLU A 128 7.42 -9.21 -24.84
CA GLU A 128 6.50 -10.15 -24.21
C GLU A 128 6.65 -10.01 -22.70
N PRO A 129 6.28 -8.86 -22.12
CA PRO A 129 6.41 -8.64 -20.70
C PRO A 129 5.73 -9.77 -19.94
N LEU A 130 6.44 -10.33 -18.95
CA LEU A 130 5.86 -11.31 -18.06
C LEU A 130 4.61 -10.70 -17.42
N LEU A 131 3.54 -11.48 -17.35
CA LEU A 131 2.40 -11.12 -16.52
C LEU A 131 2.95 -10.95 -15.10
N GLU A 132 2.72 -9.79 -14.48
CA GLU A 132 3.03 -9.60 -13.05
C GLU A 132 2.47 -10.83 -12.32
N GLU A 133 3.35 -11.53 -11.57
CA GLU A 133 2.99 -12.76 -10.84
C GLU A 133 1.62 -12.59 -10.22
N THR A 134 0.67 -13.34 -10.78
CA THR A 134 -0.76 -13.39 -10.44
C THR A 134 -1.16 -12.41 -9.36
N VAL A 135 -1.54 -11.20 -9.78
CA VAL A 135 -2.60 -10.46 -9.10
C VAL A 135 -3.71 -11.47 -8.82
N ASP A 136 -3.86 -11.87 -7.55
CA ASP A 136 -4.88 -12.83 -7.10
C ASP A 136 -6.20 -12.47 -7.81
N ALA A 137 -6.91 -13.45 -8.37
CA ALA A 137 -8.22 -13.22 -9.01
C ALA A 137 -9.24 -12.56 -8.05
N ASP A 138 -8.91 -12.50 -6.76
CA ASP A 138 -9.64 -11.84 -5.68
C ASP A 138 -9.20 -10.39 -5.40
N GLU A 139 -8.25 -9.80 -6.14
CA GLU A 139 -7.83 -8.42 -5.88
C GLU A 139 -8.98 -7.44 -6.14
N LEU A 140 -9.20 -6.55 -5.18
CA LEU A 140 -10.28 -5.59 -5.23
C LEU A 140 -9.98 -4.51 -6.28
N THR A 141 -10.94 -4.30 -7.19
CA THR A 141 -10.86 -3.21 -8.17
C THR A 141 -11.50 -1.94 -7.60
N PRO A 142 -11.10 -0.75 -8.07
CA PRO A 142 -11.75 0.50 -7.67
C PRO A 142 -13.27 0.45 -7.85
N ASP A 143 -13.75 -0.11 -8.95
CA ASP A 143 -15.18 -0.21 -9.24
C ASP A 143 -15.91 -1.12 -8.24
N ARG A 144 -15.29 -2.24 -7.83
CA ARG A 144 -15.86 -3.13 -6.80
C ARG A 144 -15.97 -2.42 -5.44
N ILE A 145 -14.94 -1.68 -5.04
CA ILE A 145 -14.95 -0.93 -3.78
C ILE A 145 -15.95 0.23 -3.85
N ALA A 146 -15.92 1.02 -4.93
CA ALA A 146 -16.79 2.18 -5.11
C ALA A 146 -18.27 1.77 -5.15
N SER A 147 -18.58 0.58 -5.68
CA SER A 147 -19.94 0.03 -5.72
C SER A 147 -20.42 -0.57 -4.39
N LYS A 148 -19.55 -0.63 -3.37
CA LYS A 148 -19.86 -1.23 -2.06
C LYS A 148 -20.61 -0.26 -1.14
N THR A 149 -21.67 0.32 -1.68
CA THR A 149 -22.45 1.37 -1.03
C THR A 149 -23.59 0.78 -0.17
N ASN A 150 -23.92 1.44 0.94
CA ASN A 150 -24.91 0.97 1.92
C ASN A 150 -26.25 1.75 1.89
N ARG A 151 -26.38 2.76 1.01
CA ARG A 151 -27.55 3.64 0.86
C ARG A 151 -27.89 4.52 2.07
N MET A 152 -27.03 4.57 3.09
CA MET A 152 -27.19 5.48 4.23
C MET A 152 -26.63 6.86 3.88
N LYS A 153 -27.16 7.94 4.46
CA LYS A 153 -26.60 9.26 4.14
C LYS A 153 -25.22 9.43 4.78
N ARG A 154 -24.39 10.27 4.15
CA ARG A 154 -23.09 10.64 4.70
C ARG A 154 -23.24 11.19 6.11
N GLY A 155 -22.53 10.57 7.07
CA GLY A 155 -22.55 10.92 8.48
C GLY A 155 -23.72 10.36 9.30
N GLU A 156 -24.59 9.53 8.73
CA GLU A 156 -25.53 8.69 9.49
C GLU A 156 -24.83 7.38 9.88
N ILE A 157 -25.14 6.87 11.07
CA ILE A 157 -24.56 5.64 11.62
C ILE A 157 -25.62 4.54 11.73
N PRO A 158 -25.35 3.31 11.25
CA PRO A 158 -26.27 2.19 11.44
C PRO A 158 -26.43 1.79 12.90
N ILE A 159 -27.62 1.27 13.25
CA ILE A 159 -27.99 0.91 14.62
C ILE A 159 -27.03 -0.08 15.31
N GLY A 160 -26.41 -0.99 14.55
CA GLY A 160 -25.47 -1.99 15.08
C GLY A 160 -24.13 -1.40 15.54
N CYS A 161 -23.80 -0.19 15.11
CA CYS A 161 -22.52 0.44 15.42
C CYS A 161 -22.52 1.02 16.84
N ASN A 162 -21.45 0.73 17.57
CA ASN A 162 -21.21 1.23 18.93
C ASN A 162 -19.95 2.08 19.03
N THR A 163 -19.03 1.96 18.07
CA THR A 163 -17.73 2.64 18.12
C THR A 163 -17.50 3.48 16.88
N VAL A 164 -17.10 4.75 17.08
CA VAL A 164 -16.73 5.65 15.98
C VAL A 164 -15.28 6.08 16.11
N THR A 165 -14.55 5.97 15.01
CA THR A 165 -13.11 6.27 14.96
C THR A 165 -12.78 7.14 13.77
N THR A 166 -11.69 7.89 13.89
CA THR A 166 -11.15 8.67 12.78
C THR A 166 -9.64 8.54 12.72
N PHE A 167 -9.12 8.72 11.51
CA PHE A 167 -7.70 8.86 11.26
C PHE A 167 -7.45 10.10 10.42
N ILE A 168 -6.34 10.79 10.70
CA ILE A 168 -5.85 11.93 9.93
C ILE A 168 -4.45 11.61 9.42
N ASP A 169 -4.28 11.53 8.10
CA ASP A 169 -2.98 11.46 7.44
C ASP A 169 -2.47 12.87 7.11
N VAL A 170 -1.21 13.14 7.47
CA VAL A 170 -0.63 14.48 7.42
C VAL A 170 0.31 14.61 6.21
N GLN A 171 -0.11 15.40 5.22
CA GLN A 171 0.70 15.74 4.05
C GLN A 171 1.01 17.23 4.03
N ALA A 172 2.07 17.62 3.33
CA ALA A 172 2.56 19.01 3.32
C ALA A 172 1.47 20.04 3.04
N ASN A 173 0.62 19.77 2.04
CA ASN A 173 -0.42 20.69 1.59
C ASN A 173 -1.82 20.35 2.12
N LEU A 174 -2.07 19.13 2.61
CA LEU A 174 -3.40 18.62 2.93
C LEU A 174 -3.39 17.70 4.14
N LEU A 175 -4.48 17.69 4.89
CA LEU A 175 -4.79 16.65 5.86
C LEU A 175 -5.88 15.76 5.27
N PHE A 176 -5.57 14.49 5.02
CA PHE A 176 -6.59 13.52 4.60
C PHE A 176 -7.23 12.93 5.84
N PHE A 177 -8.55 12.78 5.85
CA PHE A 177 -9.24 12.15 6.97
C PHE A 177 -10.23 11.09 6.51
N VAL A 178 -10.46 10.11 7.39
CA VAL A 178 -11.49 9.08 7.25
C VAL A 178 -12.19 8.94 8.60
N VAL A 179 -13.50 8.75 8.60
CA VAL A 179 -14.33 8.45 9.77
C VAL A 179 -15.04 7.13 9.49
N THR A 180 -14.88 6.18 10.41
CA THR A 180 -15.49 4.84 10.29
C THR A 180 -16.21 4.49 11.57
N ALA A 181 -17.46 4.03 11.43
CA ALA A 181 -18.25 3.43 12.49
C ALA A 181 -18.13 1.90 12.43
N TRP A 182 -18.11 1.27 13.60
CA TRP A 182 -17.88 -0.16 13.76
C TRP A 182 -18.94 -0.80 14.66
N GLU A 183 -19.40 -1.98 14.26
CA GLU A 183 -19.99 -2.97 15.14
C GLU A 183 -18.89 -3.73 15.89
N ASP A 184 -19.26 -4.47 16.93
CA ASP A 184 -18.32 -5.16 17.81
C ASP A 184 -17.47 -6.22 17.08
N ASP A 185 -17.92 -6.71 15.92
CA ASP A 185 -17.31 -7.76 15.12
C ASP A 185 -16.48 -7.27 13.91
N PHE A 186 -16.13 -5.98 13.85
CA PHE A 186 -15.50 -5.32 12.69
C PHE A 186 -16.37 -5.23 11.44
N THR A 187 -17.68 -5.49 11.51
CA THR A 187 -18.59 -4.93 10.49
C THR A 187 -18.48 -3.41 10.56
N GLY A 188 -18.10 -2.80 9.44
CA GLY A 188 -17.65 -1.42 9.38
C GLY A 188 -18.39 -0.60 8.33
N TYR A 189 -18.52 0.69 8.61
CA TYR A 189 -19.21 1.64 7.76
C TYR A 189 -18.35 2.89 7.68
N VAL A 190 -17.77 3.15 6.51
CA VAL A 190 -17.13 4.44 6.23
C VAL A 190 -18.25 5.46 6.14
N VAL A 191 -18.32 6.37 7.12
CA VAL A 191 -19.41 7.34 7.27
C VAL A 191 -19.04 8.72 6.76
N ASP A 192 -17.75 9.03 6.72
CA ASP A 192 -17.22 10.29 6.20
C ASP A 192 -15.75 10.12 5.78
N TYR A 193 -15.31 10.86 4.77
CA TYR A 193 -13.90 11.00 4.41
C TYR A 193 -13.71 12.27 3.58
N GLY A 194 -12.49 12.80 3.58
CA GLY A 194 -12.20 14.00 2.78
C GLY A 194 -10.81 14.54 3.04
N THR A 195 -10.62 15.81 2.70
CA THR A 195 -9.40 16.55 3.02
C THR A 195 -9.72 17.84 3.75
N PHE A 196 -8.77 18.30 4.54
CA PHE A 196 -8.70 19.68 4.99
C PHE A 196 -7.46 20.35 4.39
N PRO A 197 -7.64 21.47 3.68
CA PRO A 197 -8.91 22.06 3.26
C PRO A 197 -9.67 21.19 2.25
N ASP A 198 -10.99 21.38 2.15
CA ASP A 198 -11.81 20.73 1.13
C ASP A 198 -11.44 21.28 -0.26
N GLN A 199 -11.14 20.37 -1.19
CA GLN A 199 -10.78 20.72 -2.56
C GLN A 199 -11.96 21.16 -3.44
N LYS A 200 -13.20 21.01 -2.96
CA LYS A 200 -14.45 21.38 -3.68
C LYS A 200 -14.58 20.74 -5.06
N ARG A 201 -13.94 19.58 -5.26
CA ARG A 201 -14.01 18.78 -6.49
C ARG A 201 -14.04 17.30 -6.16
N ALA A 202 -14.75 16.52 -6.98
CA ALA A 202 -14.90 15.10 -6.79
C ALA A 202 -13.60 14.31 -7.07
N TYR A 203 -12.71 14.86 -7.90
CA TYR A 203 -11.49 14.19 -8.33
C TYR A 203 -10.27 15.12 -8.28
N PHE A 204 -9.19 14.67 -7.64
CA PHE A 204 -7.95 15.41 -7.43
C PHE A 204 -6.79 14.49 -7.05
N THR A 205 -5.58 15.03 -7.13
CA THR A 205 -4.35 14.45 -6.59
C THR A 205 -3.72 15.41 -5.58
N LEU A 206 -2.82 14.93 -4.73
CA LEU A 206 -2.06 15.79 -3.82
C LEU A 206 -1.22 16.81 -4.60
N ARG A 207 -0.67 16.42 -5.76
CA ARG A 207 0.18 17.27 -6.61
C ARG A 207 -0.57 18.45 -7.23
N ASP A 208 -1.83 18.25 -7.63
CA ASP A 208 -2.64 19.28 -8.29
C ASP A 208 -3.64 19.96 -7.33
N ALA A 209 -3.55 19.69 -6.02
CA ALA A 209 -4.37 20.29 -4.98
C ALA A 209 -4.28 21.83 -5.00
N ARG A 210 -5.44 22.50 -5.06
CA ARG A 210 -5.54 23.96 -5.19
C ARG A 210 -5.70 24.66 -3.84
N HIS A 211 -6.47 24.05 -2.93
CA HIS A 211 -6.71 24.60 -1.61
C HIS A 211 -5.73 23.97 -0.61
N THR A 212 -4.67 24.69 -0.25
CA THR A 212 -3.60 24.16 0.59
C THR A 212 -3.73 24.59 2.05
N LEU A 213 -3.09 23.83 2.96
CA LEU A 213 -3.02 24.14 4.38
C LEU A 213 -2.50 25.56 4.64
N ALA A 214 -1.36 25.92 4.05
CA ALA A 214 -0.77 27.25 4.20
C ALA A 214 -1.76 28.38 3.83
N ALA A 215 -2.50 28.21 2.73
CA ALA A 215 -3.50 29.19 2.30
C ALA A 215 -4.70 29.26 3.25
N ALA A 216 -5.20 28.11 3.71
CA ALA A 216 -6.37 28.07 4.59
C ALA A 216 -6.06 28.55 6.01
N THR A 217 -4.88 28.25 6.54
CA THR A 217 -4.47 28.66 7.90
C THR A 217 -3.83 30.04 7.93
N GLN A 218 -3.54 30.64 6.76
CA GLN A 218 -2.86 31.92 6.62
C GLN A 218 -1.51 31.91 7.36
N THR A 219 -0.81 30.79 7.29
CA THR A 219 0.48 30.58 7.97
C THR A 219 1.58 30.40 6.93
N SER A 220 2.73 31.02 7.16
CA SER A 220 3.89 30.95 6.25
C SER A 220 4.75 29.70 6.47
N GLY A 221 4.78 29.17 7.70
CA GLY A 221 5.58 27.97 8.05
C GLY A 221 4.79 26.67 7.90
N LEU A 222 5.47 25.63 7.40
CA LEU A 222 4.92 24.28 7.23
C LEU A 222 4.34 23.75 8.56
N GLU A 223 5.15 23.73 9.62
CA GLU A 223 4.77 23.24 10.94
C GLU A 223 3.56 23.99 11.51
N GLY A 224 3.55 25.32 11.39
CA GLY A 224 2.44 26.15 11.86
C GLY A 224 1.16 25.89 11.07
N SER A 225 1.26 25.70 9.75
CA SER A 225 0.11 25.36 8.91
C SER A 225 -0.48 23.97 9.23
N ILE A 226 0.38 23.00 9.55
CA ILE A 226 -0.06 21.67 10.00
C ILE A 226 -0.74 21.77 11.36
N TYR A 227 -0.13 22.46 12.33
CA TYR A 227 -0.71 22.61 13.67
C TYR A 227 -2.09 23.27 13.62
N ALA A 228 -2.20 24.42 12.94
CA ALA A 228 -3.47 25.14 12.79
C ALA A 228 -4.50 24.35 11.98
N GLY A 229 -4.05 23.58 10.98
CA GLY A 229 -4.89 22.67 10.22
C GLY A 229 -5.47 21.55 11.08
N LEU A 230 -4.63 20.89 11.88
CA LEU A 230 -5.04 19.84 12.82
C LEU A 230 -6.01 20.39 13.86
N GLU A 231 -5.75 21.58 14.39
CA GLU A 231 -6.65 22.24 15.34
C GLU A 231 -8.04 22.46 14.74
N ARG A 232 -8.13 23.04 13.53
CA ARG A 232 -9.42 23.29 12.87
C ARG A 232 -10.14 22.01 12.47
N LEU A 233 -9.42 21.03 11.91
CA LEU A 233 -10.00 19.76 11.47
C LEU A 233 -10.52 18.95 12.66
N THR A 234 -9.71 18.80 13.72
CA THR A 234 -10.15 18.05 14.91
C THR A 234 -11.29 18.77 15.65
N ALA A 235 -11.29 20.10 15.71
CA ALA A 235 -12.41 20.85 16.28
C ALA A 235 -13.71 20.61 15.49
N ASN A 236 -13.65 20.45 14.17
CA ASN A 236 -14.82 20.11 13.36
C ASN A 236 -15.28 18.66 13.60
N LEU A 237 -14.36 17.69 13.44
CA LEU A 237 -14.70 16.26 13.51
C LEU A 237 -15.11 15.81 14.92
N LEU A 238 -14.37 16.24 15.95
CA LEU A 238 -14.51 15.72 17.32
C LEU A 238 -15.62 16.43 18.13
N ARG A 239 -16.07 17.62 17.69
CA ARG A 239 -17.25 18.28 18.28
C ARG A 239 -18.56 17.82 17.64
N ARG A 240 -18.51 17.28 16.42
CA ARG A 240 -19.68 16.79 15.70
C ARG A 240 -20.27 15.58 16.40
N GLU A 241 -21.59 15.60 16.56
CA GLU A 241 -22.38 14.44 16.97
C GLU A 241 -22.78 13.65 15.72
N TRP A 242 -22.72 12.32 15.83
CA TRP A 242 -22.99 11.40 14.74
C TRP A 242 -24.29 10.66 15.02
N PRO A 243 -25.40 11.02 14.34
CA PRO A 243 -26.70 10.42 14.59
C PRO A 243 -26.71 8.96 14.14
N ARG A 244 -27.19 8.10 15.03
CA ARG A 244 -27.51 6.71 14.75
C ARG A 244 -28.99 6.56 14.39
N ASP A 245 -29.35 5.52 13.64
CA ASP A 245 -30.72 5.29 13.16
C ASP A 245 -31.80 5.28 14.26
N ASP A 246 -31.45 4.91 15.49
CA ASP A 246 -32.34 4.89 16.66
C ASP A 246 -32.47 6.26 17.37
N GLY A 247 -31.84 7.30 16.83
CA GLY A 247 -31.79 8.64 17.40
C GLY A 247 -30.69 8.84 18.45
N ALA A 248 -29.89 7.81 18.76
CA ALA A 248 -28.73 7.97 19.63
C ALA A 248 -27.66 8.83 18.95
N MET A 249 -26.94 9.62 19.73
CA MET A 249 -25.84 10.45 19.23
C MET A 249 -24.51 9.85 19.67
N LEU A 250 -23.71 9.39 18.71
CA LEU A 250 -22.36 8.90 18.97
C LEU A 250 -21.33 10.02 18.79
N ARG A 251 -20.15 9.81 19.37
CA ARG A 251 -18.98 10.69 19.21
C ARG A 251 -17.77 9.85 18.87
N ILE A 252 -16.78 10.48 18.23
CA ILE A 252 -15.51 9.83 17.92
C ILE A 252 -14.76 9.54 19.22
N GLU A 253 -14.47 8.26 19.48
CA GLU A 253 -13.80 7.79 20.70
C GLU A 253 -12.27 7.76 20.57
N ARG A 254 -11.78 7.66 19.33
CA ARG A 254 -10.35 7.64 19.02
C ARG A 254 -10.05 8.33 17.70
N CYS A 255 -9.14 9.28 17.75
CA CYS A 255 -8.58 9.96 16.60
C CYS A 255 -7.08 9.66 16.54
N LEU A 256 -6.66 8.88 15.55
CA LEU A 256 -5.23 8.67 15.29
C LEU A 256 -4.74 9.68 14.27
N ILE A 257 -3.53 10.18 14.45
CA ILE A 257 -2.89 11.13 13.52
C ILE A 257 -1.58 10.50 13.07
N ASP A 258 -1.34 10.44 11.75
CA ASP A 258 -0.07 9.93 11.25
C ASP A 258 1.09 10.85 11.67
N ALA A 259 2.13 10.22 12.21
CA ALA A 259 3.37 10.87 12.61
C ALA A 259 4.58 10.22 11.93
N ASN A 260 4.41 9.49 10.83
CA ASN A 260 5.51 8.85 10.12
C ASN A 260 6.28 9.80 9.20
N TRP A 261 5.64 10.89 8.77
CA TRP A 261 6.33 11.90 7.98
C TRP A 261 7.28 12.72 8.87
N GLY A 262 8.59 12.56 8.66
CA GLY A 262 9.63 13.12 9.54
C GLY A 262 9.53 14.64 9.76
N GLN A 263 9.06 15.39 8.76
CA GLN A 263 8.89 16.85 8.84
C GLN A 263 7.69 17.29 9.69
N SER A 264 6.71 16.41 9.94
CA SER A 264 5.53 16.73 10.75
C SER A 264 5.52 16.04 12.10
N THR A 265 6.43 15.08 12.34
CA THR A 265 6.43 14.21 13.53
C THR A 265 6.36 15.03 14.83
N ASP A 266 7.29 15.96 15.05
CA ASP A 266 7.34 16.73 16.29
C ASP A 266 6.10 17.61 16.49
N VAL A 267 5.58 18.18 15.40
CA VAL A 267 4.36 18.99 15.40
C VAL A 267 3.15 18.17 15.79
N VAL A 268 3.01 16.95 15.26
CA VAL A 268 1.91 16.03 15.60
C VAL A 268 1.96 15.64 17.07
N TYR A 269 3.15 15.35 17.62
CA TYR A 269 3.31 15.05 19.04
C TYR A 269 3.01 16.27 19.91
N GLN A 270 3.49 17.45 19.53
CA GLN A 270 3.18 18.70 20.22
C GLN A 270 1.67 18.96 20.24
N PHE A 271 1.01 18.83 19.08
CA PHE A 271 -0.43 19.02 18.92
C PHE A 271 -1.21 18.05 19.81
N CYS A 272 -0.93 16.74 19.74
CA CYS A 272 -1.63 15.75 20.56
C CYS A 272 -1.47 15.99 22.06
N ARG A 273 -0.32 16.55 22.49
CA ARG A 273 -0.08 16.93 23.89
C ARG A 273 -0.90 18.13 24.34
N GLN A 274 -1.07 19.12 23.47
CA GLN A 274 -1.64 20.44 23.79
C GLN A 274 -3.12 20.56 23.43
N SER A 275 -3.64 19.64 22.60
CA SER A 275 -5.01 19.66 22.12
C SER A 275 -6.03 19.59 23.26
N ALA A 276 -7.12 20.35 23.13
CA ALA A 276 -8.30 20.22 23.99
C ALA A 276 -8.91 18.80 23.96
N HIS A 277 -8.57 18.00 22.94
CA HIS A 277 -9.04 16.63 22.76
C HIS A 277 -7.97 15.58 23.10
N ALA A 278 -6.95 15.90 23.90
CA ALA A 278 -5.80 15.03 24.22
C ALA A 278 -6.14 13.62 24.75
N GLY A 279 -7.36 13.39 25.27
CA GLY A 279 -7.83 12.04 25.65
C GLY A 279 -8.21 11.16 24.46
N ILE A 280 -8.53 11.77 23.32
CA ILE A 280 -9.06 11.16 22.09
C ILE A 280 -8.00 11.13 21.00
N VAL A 281 -7.28 12.25 20.78
CA VAL A 281 -6.23 12.36 19.76
C VAL A 281 -4.95 11.63 20.20
N MET A 282 -4.30 10.93 19.28
CA MET A 282 -3.08 10.19 19.56
C MET A 282 -2.17 10.09 18.33
N PRO A 283 -0.85 10.34 18.46
CA PRO A 283 0.10 10.09 17.38
C PRO A 283 0.18 8.60 17.05
N SER A 284 0.37 8.28 15.78
CA SER A 284 0.45 6.91 15.28
C SER A 284 1.61 6.72 14.31
N HIS A 285 2.16 5.51 14.29
CA HIS A 285 3.25 5.10 13.40
C HIS A 285 2.94 3.74 12.79
N GLY A 286 2.66 3.71 11.49
CA GLY A 286 2.68 2.49 10.70
C GLY A 286 4.12 1.99 10.53
N ARG A 287 4.36 0.70 10.76
CA ARG A 287 5.66 0.05 10.51
C ARG A 287 5.49 -1.04 9.47
N PHE A 288 6.38 -1.00 8.48
CA PHE A 288 6.54 -2.08 7.53
C PHE A 288 7.18 -3.28 8.24
N ILE A 289 6.41 -4.35 8.45
CA ILE A 289 6.89 -5.61 9.01
C ILE A 289 6.84 -6.64 7.87
N GLY A 290 7.99 -6.85 7.23
CA GLY A 290 8.14 -7.87 6.20
C GLY A 290 8.36 -9.28 6.76
N ALA A 291 8.49 -10.26 5.87
CA ALA A 291 8.70 -11.65 6.25
C ALA A 291 9.99 -11.85 7.08
N SER A 292 11.03 -11.05 6.82
CA SER A 292 12.31 -11.04 7.54
C SER A 292 12.28 -10.30 8.88
N SER A 293 11.25 -9.49 9.12
CA SER A 293 11.12 -8.65 10.32
C SER A 293 10.44 -9.40 11.46
N LYS A 294 10.77 -9.01 12.70
CA LYS A 294 10.19 -9.61 13.90
C LYS A 294 8.74 -9.11 14.08
N PRO A 295 7.72 -9.99 14.13
CA PRO A 295 6.34 -9.56 14.32
C PRO A 295 6.07 -9.02 15.74
N PHE A 296 5.06 -8.15 15.88
CA PHE A 296 4.72 -7.52 17.16
C PHE A 296 4.37 -8.51 18.27
N SER A 297 3.82 -9.67 17.92
CA SER A 297 3.52 -10.77 18.86
C SER A 297 4.75 -11.24 19.65
N GLU A 298 5.94 -11.18 19.05
CA GLU A 298 7.18 -11.66 19.66
C GLU A 298 7.96 -10.57 20.44
N TYR A 299 7.48 -9.33 20.48
CA TYR A 299 8.12 -8.27 21.25
C TYR A 299 7.93 -8.52 22.75
N ARG A 300 9.02 -8.42 23.51
CA ARG A 300 8.97 -8.52 24.98
C ARG A 300 8.19 -7.34 25.55
N ARG A 301 7.05 -7.63 26.17
CA ARG A 301 6.20 -6.65 26.85
C ARG A 301 6.96 -6.05 28.03
N LYS A 302 7.05 -4.72 28.08
CA LYS A 302 7.59 -3.98 29.23
C LYS A 302 6.45 -3.47 30.12
N PRO A 303 6.70 -3.23 31.42
CA PRO A 303 5.70 -2.63 32.30
C PRO A 303 5.16 -1.31 31.72
N GLY A 304 3.83 -1.21 31.60
CA GLY A 304 3.15 -0.04 31.05
C GLY A 304 2.82 -0.11 29.54
N ASP A 305 3.36 -1.10 28.82
CA ASP A 305 2.99 -1.33 27.41
C ASP A 305 1.54 -1.83 27.31
N ARG A 306 0.79 -1.30 26.35
CA ARG A 306 -0.46 -1.92 25.86
C ARG A 306 -0.17 -2.60 24.52
N VAL A 307 -0.68 -3.80 24.32
CA VAL A 307 -0.52 -4.54 23.06
C VAL A 307 -1.88 -5.09 22.68
N GLY A 308 -2.21 -5.00 21.39
CA GLY A 308 -3.41 -5.59 20.82
C GLY A 308 -3.11 -6.31 19.51
N LEU A 309 -4.12 -6.42 18.64
CA LEU A 309 -4.00 -7.11 17.36
C LEU A 309 -3.03 -6.37 16.43
N ASN A 310 -1.78 -6.86 16.34
CA ASN A 310 -0.74 -6.26 15.50
C ASN A 310 -0.55 -4.74 15.69
N TRP A 311 -0.78 -4.26 16.92
CA TRP A 311 -0.45 -2.91 17.36
C TRP A 311 0.07 -2.93 18.79
N ARG A 312 0.86 -1.91 19.15
CA ARG A 312 1.33 -1.67 20.50
C ARG A 312 1.39 -0.19 20.84
N MET A 313 1.17 0.13 22.10
CA MET A 313 1.43 1.43 22.70
C MET A 313 2.50 1.25 23.77
N PRO A 314 3.73 1.70 23.53
CA PRO A 314 4.77 1.66 24.53
C PRO A 314 4.37 2.42 25.81
N GLY A 315 4.81 1.92 26.96
CA GLY A 315 4.67 2.62 28.23
C GLY A 315 5.36 3.97 28.17
N VAL A 316 4.69 5.00 28.69
CA VAL A 316 5.23 6.36 28.79
C VAL A 316 6.43 6.35 29.73
N ARG A 317 7.62 6.71 29.23
CA ARG A 317 8.85 6.86 30.03
C ARG A 317 9.20 8.34 30.16
N GLY A 318 9.35 8.83 31.39
CA GLY A 318 9.68 10.23 31.69
C GLY A 318 8.45 11.13 31.90
N ARG A 319 8.67 12.35 32.42
CA ARG A 319 7.60 13.29 32.85
C ARG A 319 6.83 13.99 31.71
N ARG A 320 7.18 13.78 30.44
CA ARG A 320 6.65 14.57 29.29
C ARG A 320 6.36 13.77 28.01
N ALA A 321 6.34 12.44 28.05
CA ALA A 321 6.12 11.63 26.85
C ALA A 321 4.62 11.47 26.54
N VAL A 322 4.23 11.80 25.31
CA VAL A 322 2.88 11.57 24.78
C VAL A 322 2.73 10.08 24.49
N ARG A 323 1.59 9.48 24.82
CA ARG A 323 1.29 8.10 24.38
C ARG A 323 1.12 8.10 22.87
N TYR A 324 1.70 7.11 22.21
CA TYR A 324 1.55 6.90 20.77
C TYR A 324 1.31 5.43 20.48
N VAL A 325 0.76 5.14 19.31
CA VAL A 325 0.57 3.78 18.82
C VAL A 325 1.55 3.46 17.69
N ILE A 326 2.04 2.22 17.69
CA ILE A 326 2.75 1.63 16.56
C ILE A 326 1.92 0.44 16.09
N TYR A 327 1.69 0.30 14.79
CA TYR A 327 0.94 -0.81 14.22
C TYR A 327 1.64 -1.39 12.97
N ASP A 328 1.33 -2.63 12.65
CA ASP A 328 1.83 -3.34 11.47
C ASP A 328 1.02 -2.94 10.24
N THR A 329 1.63 -2.15 9.35
CA THR A 329 0.92 -1.62 8.19
C THR A 329 0.51 -2.74 7.23
N ASN A 330 1.36 -3.76 7.02
CA ASN A 330 1.09 -4.86 6.11
C ASN A 330 -0.10 -5.69 6.57
N PHE A 331 -0.09 -6.09 7.85
CA PHE A 331 -1.21 -6.84 8.43
C PHE A 331 -2.53 -6.06 8.33
N TRP A 332 -2.53 -4.78 8.72
CA TRP A 332 -3.76 -4.01 8.75
C TRP A 332 -4.29 -3.64 7.35
N LYS A 333 -3.41 -3.49 6.34
CA LYS A 333 -3.82 -3.35 4.94
C LYS A 333 -4.52 -4.61 4.42
N SER A 334 -3.94 -5.79 4.64
CA SER A 334 -4.60 -7.06 4.32
C SER A 334 -5.90 -7.25 5.10
N PHE A 335 -5.93 -6.85 6.38
CA PHE A 335 -7.14 -6.92 7.20
C PHE A 335 -8.28 -6.09 6.60
N VAL A 336 -8.03 -4.83 6.26
CA VAL A 336 -9.03 -3.93 5.65
C VAL A 336 -9.49 -4.45 4.30
N HIS A 337 -8.58 -4.89 3.42
CA HIS A 337 -8.95 -5.48 2.12
C HIS A 337 -9.82 -6.73 2.29
N ALA A 338 -9.51 -7.58 3.27
CA ALA A 338 -10.36 -8.74 3.56
C ALA A 338 -11.79 -8.32 3.98
N ARG A 339 -11.98 -7.21 4.71
CA ARG A 339 -13.32 -6.71 5.08
C ARG A 339 -14.05 -6.07 3.89
N LEU A 340 -13.31 -5.39 3.01
CA LEU A 340 -13.87 -4.85 1.76
C LEU A 340 -14.28 -5.96 0.79
N ALA A 341 -13.64 -7.13 0.85
CA ALA A 341 -13.97 -8.29 0.02
C ALA A 341 -15.23 -9.05 0.50
N VAL A 342 -15.51 -9.06 1.81
CA VAL A 342 -16.70 -9.74 2.38
C VAL A 342 -18.00 -9.16 1.82
N SER A 343 -18.95 -9.98 1.40
CA SER A 343 -20.19 -9.54 0.76
C SER A 343 -21.04 -8.61 1.65
N MET A 344 -21.83 -7.73 1.04
CA MET A 344 -22.79 -6.90 1.78
C MET A 344 -23.77 -7.78 2.57
N GLY A 345 -23.94 -7.51 3.86
CA GLY A 345 -24.81 -8.28 4.76
C GLY A 345 -24.12 -9.40 5.54
N GLU A 346 -22.87 -9.74 5.20
CA GLU A 346 -22.06 -10.67 5.98
C GLU A 346 -21.30 -9.96 7.11
N ARG A 347 -21.03 -10.69 8.20
CA ARG A 347 -20.27 -10.20 9.35
C ARG A 347 -18.84 -9.84 8.96
N GLY A 348 -18.36 -8.70 9.46
CA GLY A 348 -17.04 -8.17 9.12
C GLY A 348 -16.99 -7.54 7.72
N CYS A 349 -18.13 -7.21 7.10
CA CYS A 349 -18.17 -6.41 5.87
C CYS A 349 -17.80 -4.95 6.16
N LEU A 350 -17.01 -4.32 5.29
CA LEU A 350 -16.74 -2.88 5.33
C LEU A 350 -17.42 -2.18 4.15
N SER A 351 -18.34 -1.25 4.39
CA SER A 351 -19.14 -0.57 3.34
C SER A 351 -18.95 0.95 3.30
N LEU A 352 -19.36 1.59 2.21
CA LEU A 352 -19.30 3.04 1.99
C LEU A 352 -20.70 3.68 2.09
N PHE A 353 -20.78 4.91 2.60
CA PHE A 353 -22.03 5.67 2.68
C PHE A 353 -22.61 6.02 1.29
N GLY A 354 -23.90 6.31 1.22
CA GLY A 354 -24.60 6.82 0.04
C GLY A 354 -24.99 5.72 -0.94
N ASP A 355 -25.39 6.10 -2.15
CA ASP A 355 -25.92 5.20 -3.18
C ASP A 355 -25.26 5.37 -4.56
N ASN A 356 -24.37 6.36 -4.71
CA ASN A 356 -23.73 6.74 -5.95
C ASN A 356 -22.25 6.29 -5.97
N PRO A 357 -21.87 5.21 -6.70
CA PRO A 357 -20.49 4.74 -6.77
C PRO A 357 -19.49 5.78 -7.30
N GLN A 358 -19.92 6.66 -8.21
CA GLN A 358 -19.04 7.65 -8.82
C GLN A 358 -18.49 8.64 -7.78
N GLN A 359 -19.20 8.88 -6.68
CA GLN A 359 -18.72 9.75 -5.59
C GLN A 359 -17.52 9.14 -4.84
N HIS A 360 -17.38 7.81 -4.89
CA HIS A 360 -16.31 7.07 -4.21
C HIS A 360 -15.15 6.72 -5.13
N ARG A 361 -15.20 7.10 -6.41
CA ARG A 361 -14.20 6.68 -7.40
C ARG A 361 -12.77 7.02 -6.94
N LEU A 362 -12.50 8.28 -6.59
CA LEU A 362 -11.17 8.69 -6.13
C LEU A 362 -10.79 7.98 -4.82
N PHE A 363 -11.73 7.86 -3.87
CA PHE A 363 -11.48 7.14 -2.62
C PHE A 363 -11.08 5.68 -2.86
N ALA A 364 -11.81 4.97 -3.74
CA ALA A 364 -11.54 3.60 -4.11
C ALA A 364 -10.19 3.45 -4.85
N GLU A 365 -9.81 4.43 -5.67
CA GLU A 365 -8.51 4.46 -6.33
C GLU A 365 -7.35 4.59 -5.33
N HIS A 366 -7.50 5.37 -4.25
CA HIS A 366 -6.54 5.41 -3.15
C HIS A 366 -6.47 4.08 -2.38
N LEU A 367 -7.61 3.42 -2.14
CA LEU A 367 -7.67 2.12 -1.45
C LEU A 367 -7.00 0.98 -2.25
N THR A 368 -6.78 1.18 -3.54
CA THR A 368 -6.19 0.22 -4.48
C THR A 368 -4.95 0.79 -5.17
N SER A 369 -4.34 1.84 -4.60
CA SER A 369 -3.06 2.40 -5.09
C SER A 369 -1.85 1.58 -4.66
N GLU A 370 -2.06 0.60 -3.78
CA GLU A 370 -1.07 -0.40 -3.44
C GLU A 370 -1.57 -1.80 -3.82
N TYR A 371 -0.63 -2.72 -3.98
CA TYR A 371 -0.89 -4.13 -4.25
C TYR A 371 -0.14 -5.01 -3.25
N ARG A 372 -0.71 -6.18 -2.98
CA ARG A 372 -0.09 -7.16 -2.08
C ARG A 372 0.80 -8.13 -2.85
N ILE A 373 1.96 -8.42 -2.30
CA ILE A 373 2.86 -9.49 -2.75
C ILE A 373 3.01 -10.46 -1.59
N LYS A 374 2.75 -11.75 -1.83
CA LYS A 374 3.01 -12.79 -0.83
C LYS A 374 4.50 -13.05 -0.76
N THR A 375 5.13 -12.71 0.36
CA THR A 375 6.55 -12.93 0.60
C THR A 375 6.72 -13.97 1.69
N GLU A 376 7.57 -14.98 1.45
CA GLU A 376 7.94 -15.98 2.43
C GLU A 376 9.30 -15.69 3.05
N GLY A 377 9.42 -15.88 4.37
CA GLY A 377 10.68 -15.69 5.07
C GLY A 377 10.58 -16.16 6.51
N ARG A 378 11.64 -16.79 7.04
CA ARG A 378 11.69 -17.34 8.41
C ARG A 378 10.50 -18.28 8.75
N GLY A 379 10.02 -19.06 7.78
CA GLY A 379 8.93 -20.02 7.98
C GLY A 379 7.55 -19.39 8.13
N ARG A 380 7.36 -18.15 7.67
CA ARG A 380 6.08 -17.42 7.69
C ARG A 380 5.86 -16.73 6.34
N THR A 381 4.63 -16.81 5.85
CA THR A 381 4.16 -16.09 4.66
C THR A 381 3.49 -14.80 5.13
N VAL A 382 3.89 -13.66 4.56
CA VAL A 382 3.36 -12.33 4.89
C VAL A 382 2.99 -11.62 3.60
N ASP A 383 1.84 -10.96 3.59
CA ASP A 383 1.47 -10.03 2.52
C ASP A 383 2.26 -8.73 2.70
N GLU A 384 3.17 -8.43 1.78
CA GLU A 384 3.87 -7.15 1.71
C GLU A 384 3.17 -6.22 0.73
N TRP A 385 2.77 -5.04 1.20
CA TRP A 385 2.07 -4.05 0.39
C TRP A 385 3.06 -3.09 -0.25
N LYS A 386 2.95 -2.90 -1.58
CA LYS A 386 3.80 -2.00 -2.36
C LYS A 386 2.96 -1.02 -3.16
N MET A 387 3.46 0.20 -3.32
CA MET A 387 2.83 1.22 -4.16
C MET A 387 2.80 0.79 -5.62
N ARG A 388 1.67 0.98 -6.28
CA ARG A 388 1.52 0.79 -7.73
C ARG A 388 2.17 1.97 -8.46
N PRO A 389 3.10 1.75 -9.41
CA PRO A 389 3.76 2.84 -10.13
C PRO A 389 2.80 3.78 -10.87
N GLU A 390 1.66 3.27 -11.33
CA GLU A 390 0.63 4.01 -12.06
C GLU A 390 -0.32 4.83 -11.17
N ARG A 391 -0.24 4.74 -9.84
CA ARG A 391 -1.11 5.46 -8.90
C ARG A 391 -0.31 6.17 -7.82
N GLY A 392 -0.59 7.45 -7.63
CA GLY A 392 0.24 8.31 -6.79
C GLY A 392 -0.15 8.36 -5.32
N ASP A 393 -1.45 8.42 -5.01
CA ASP A 393 -1.91 8.79 -3.68
C ASP A 393 -2.58 7.60 -2.97
N ASN A 394 -2.17 7.32 -1.74
CA ASN A 394 -2.69 6.24 -0.89
C ASN A 394 -3.26 6.75 0.45
N HIS A 395 -3.31 8.05 0.65
CA HIS A 395 -3.56 8.67 1.97
C HIS A 395 -4.88 8.24 2.65
N TRP A 396 -5.95 8.06 1.89
CA TRP A 396 -7.21 7.53 2.44
C TRP A 396 -7.17 6.04 2.74
N PHE A 397 -6.29 5.27 2.09
CA PHE A 397 -6.08 3.87 2.44
C PHE A 397 -5.40 3.77 3.80
N ASP A 398 -4.31 4.53 3.99
CA ASP A 398 -3.65 4.63 5.30
C ASP A 398 -4.62 5.17 6.37
N GLY A 399 -5.50 6.11 5.99
CA GLY A 399 -6.59 6.59 6.84
C GLY A 399 -7.59 5.51 7.27
N LEU A 400 -8.05 4.68 6.34
CA LEU A 400 -9.00 3.60 6.63
C LEU A 400 -8.35 2.50 7.49
N VAL A 401 -7.10 2.14 7.17
CA VAL A 401 -6.25 1.25 7.98
C VAL A 401 -6.13 1.77 9.40
N GLY A 402 -5.82 3.06 9.54
CA GLY A 402 -5.73 3.72 10.82
C GLY A 402 -7.04 3.74 11.62
N CYS A 403 -8.20 3.89 10.96
CA CYS A 403 -9.50 3.76 11.59
C CYS A 403 -9.73 2.34 12.14
N ALA A 404 -9.35 1.30 11.40
CA ALA A 404 -9.46 -0.08 11.86
C ALA A 404 -8.57 -0.36 13.08
N VAL A 405 -7.33 0.15 13.08
CA VAL A 405 -6.43 0.11 14.24
C VAL A 405 -7.08 0.82 15.44
N ALA A 406 -7.64 2.02 15.23
CA ALA A 406 -8.34 2.78 16.25
C ALA A 406 -9.54 2.00 16.84
N GLY A 407 -10.30 1.29 16.00
CA GLY A 407 -11.41 0.42 16.41
C GLY A 407 -10.91 -0.72 17.30
N SER A 408 -9.82 -1.38 16.90
CA SER A 408 -9.17 -2.42 17.72
C SER A 408 -8.70 -1.89 19.08
N ILE A 409 -8.21 -0.66 19.14
CA ILE A 409 -7.79 -0.02 20.40
C ILE A 409 -9.00 0.24 21.33
N GLN A 410 -10.17 0.57 20.77
CA GLN A 410 -11.41 0.72 21.53
C GLN A 410 -12.07 -0.62 21.90
N GLY A 411 -11.57 -1.73 21.37
CA GLY A 411 -12.01 -3.07 21.76
C GLY A 411 -12.89 -3.80 20.76
N VAL A 412 -13.01 -3.28 19.53
CA VAL A 412 -13.65 -4.01 18.42
C VAL A 412 -12.81 -5.26 18.11
N THR A 413 -13.45 -6.43 18.00
CA THR A 413 -12.76 -7.72 17.86
C THR A 413 -13.47 -8.64 16.88
N LEU A 414 -12.72 -9.25 15.97
CA LEU A 414 -13.27 -10.27 15.07
C LEU A 414 -13.36 -11.63 15.80
N ALA A 415 -14.47 -12.34 15.65
CA ALA A 415 -14.63 -13.68 16.20
C ALA A 415 -13.51 -14.62 15.67
N GLY A 416 -12.84 -15.35 16.57
CA GLY A 416 -11.73 -16.25 16.24
C GLY A 416 -10.34 -15.61 16.25
N MET A 417 -10.23 -14.27 16.39
CA MET A 417 -8.95 -13.61 16.61
C MET A 417 -8.60 -13.57 18.10
N PRO A 418 -7.32 -13.75 18.48
CA PRO A 418 -6.91 -13.73 19.88
C PRO A 418 -7.17 -12.37 20.50
N THR A 419 -8.18 -12.29 21.37
CA THR A 419 -8.47 -11.11 22.16
C THR A 419 -7.41 -10.95 23.25
N PRO A 420 -6.84 -9.75 23.48
CA PRO A 420 -6.00 -9.53 24.65
C PRO A 420 -6.89 -9.66 25.90
N VAL A 421 -6.74 -10.76 26.64
CA VAL A 421 -7.39 -10.93 27.94
C VAL A 421 -6.97 -9.75 28.82
N PRO A 422 -7.91 -8.96 29.38
CA PRO A 422 -7.57 -7.91 30.33
C PRO A 422 -6.77 -8.56 31.47
N SER A 423 -5.55 -8.08 31.74
CA SER A 423 -4.84 -8.57 32.92
C SER A 423 -5.63 -8.15 34.14
N THR A 424 -6.30 -9.09 34.78
CA THR A 424 -6.94 -8.88 36.07
C THR A 424 -5.83 -8.50 37.03
N ARG A 425 -5.64 -7.20 37.28
CA ARG A 425 -4.84 -6.73 38.40
C ARG A 425 -5.52 -7.26 39.65
N LYS A 426 -5.06 -8.40 40.17
CA LYS A 426 -5.41 -8.83 41.52
C LYS A 426 -5.04 -7.66 42.43
N ARG A 427 -6.04 -7.05 43.07
CA ARG A 427 -5.82 -6.06 44.13
C ARG A 427 -5.07 -6.79 45.24
N VAL A 428 -3.75 -6.64 45.27
CA VAL A 428 -2.94 -7.16 46.37
C VAL A 428 -3.19 -6.25 47.56
N SER A 429 -3.72 -6.81 48.64
CA SER A 429 -3.94 -6.08 49.89
C SER A 429 -2.60 -5.58 50.45
N PHE A 430 -2.58 -4.38 51.03
CA PHE A 430 -1.38 -3.82 51.65
C PHE A 430 -0.80 -4.73 52.74
N ALA A 431 -1.66 -5.47 53.45
CA ALA A 431 -1.28 -6.48 54.44
C ALA A 431 -0.54 -7.68 53.83
N GLU A 432 -0.90 -8.06 52.59
CA GLU A 432 -0.29 -9.15 51.83
C GLU A 432 1.10 -8.75 51.32
N MET A 433 1.28 -7.47 51.00
CA MET A 433 2.56 -6.89 50.59
C MET A 433 3.56 -6.77 51.76
N GLN A 434 3.07 -6.49 52.97
CA GLN A 434 3.90 -6.49 54.20
C GLN A 434 4.34 -7.89 54.63
N ARG A 435 3.49 -8.91 54.48
CA ARG A 435 3.85 -10.31 54.82
C ARG A 435 4.93 -10.91 53.92
N ARG A 436 5.06 -10.44 52.67
CA ARG A 436 6.12 -10.87 51.74
C ARG A 436 7.47 -10.18 51.96
N ARG A 437 7.53 -9.17 52.83
CA ARG A 437 8.75 -8.41 53.14
C ARG A 437 9.41 -8.81 54.47
N ARG A 438 8.78 -9.69 55.25
CA ARG A 438 9.41 -10.45 56.32
C ARG A 438 9.82 -11.80 55.75
#